data_AF-A0A520G0S6-F1
#
_entry.id   AF-A0A520G0S6-F1
#
_cell.length_a   1.000
_cell.length_b   1.000
_cell.length_c   1.000
_cell.angle_alpha   90.00
_cell.angle_beta   90.00
_cell.angle_gamma   90.00
#
_symmetry.space_group_name_H-M   'P 1'
#
loop_
_entity.id
_entity.type
_entity.pdbx_description
1 polymer ?
#
loop_
_entity_poly.entity_id
_entity_poly.type
_entity_poly.pdbx_seq_one_letter_code
_entity_poly.pdbx_strand_id
1 'polypeptide(L)'
;MKPTLIAPHRATARRALASAPDQGRLLRRIDELGAQVTALEGRIEALHGSTSWRVSAPVRWLSRQLQRLRGVSPASTGPRDATYAEWVRCYDQHGMAPAPASGLVEEGGPDQPRFAILLTIEEQDAALLASTVDALLAQRHGAWELCMRTGAAATEGARAALALYAARDARIRLDAEASGDWVLPIEPGDILPAHALLCMARAIAETPGVRLVYADEDVLDAAGARSDPCFKPDWNIDLLRSGNLSLRPCAFARTLFAAADGWRGVFDAAAEYDIALLCSEHLVSSQVRHLPQVLCHRRADAGESAERRGARLAALRRHLLRIDANADAEDTGNELRVRYRLPAPPPAVTLIVPTRNAVALLRQCIESIVGGTAYPDFDILVIDNGSDDPDALAYLRELGASPGIEVVRDDGPFNYAGLNNRAVARARGEVVALVNNDVEVVSSGWLQEMVSIAVQPGVGAVGAKLLFADETVQHGGVLLGVGGIAGHAHKHVPAWHPGYFQRAQSLQSMSAVTAACLVVQKRLYEEVGGLDERHLKVAYNDIDFCLKLRAAGYRNVWTPHAVLFHHESATRGQEVSDAQRARLAEEELCMRQRWSSLIANDPAYNPNLTIHAENFGLAWPPRVPWIRGAAQP
;
A
#
# COMPACT_ATOMS: atom_id res chain seq x y z
N MET A 1 -31.06 5.37 25.13
CA MET A 1 -32.16 6.30 24.75
C MET A 1 -31.87 6.83 23.35
N LYS A 2 -32.82 6.67 22.42
CA LYS A 2 -32.79 7.18 21.03
C LYS A 2 -33.06 8.71 20.99
N PRO A 3 -32.64 9.45 19.93
CA PRO A 3 -33.33 9.41 18.65
C PRO A 3 -32.43 9.13 17.41
N THR A 4 -32.79 8.04 16.73
CA THR A 4 -32.96 7.83 15.27
C THR A 4 -32.34 8.83 14.28
N LEU A 5 -31.28 8.40 13.58
CA LEU A 5 -30.66 9.05 12.40
C LEU A 5 -31.40 8.85 11.06
N ILE A 6 -32.60 8.25 11.04
CA ILE A 6 -33.33 7.90 9.80
C ILE A 6 -34.34 8.99 9.35
N ALA A 7 -34.67 9.94 10.23
CA ALA A 7 -35.66 10.98 9.94
C ALA A 7 -35.31 11.91 8.75
N PRO A 8 -34.04 12.32 8.49
CA PRO A 8 -33.74 13.28 7.44
C PRO A 8 -33.93 12.71 6.02
N HIS A 9 -33.60 11.43 5.81
CA HIS A 9 -33.65 10.81 4.48
C HIS A 9 -35.06 10.42 4.02
N ARG A 10 -36.00 10.18 4.95
CA ARG A 10 -37.41 9.90 4.64
C ARG A 10 -38.14 11.11 4.06
N ALA A 11 -37.77 12.33 4.47
CA ALA A 11 -38.38 13.57 3.97
C ALA A 11 -37.91 13.88 2.54
N THR A 12 -36.64 13.62 2.24
CA THR A 12 -36.01 13.87 0.93
C THR A 12 -36.47 12.87 -0.13
N ALA A 13 -36.61 11.58 0.22
CA ALA A 13 -37.15 10.56 -0.68
C ALA A 13 -38.64 10.79 -1.03
N ARG A 14 -39.43 11.34 -0.10
CA ARG A 14 -40.84 11.72 -0.35
C ARG A 14 -40.99 12.89 -1.33
N ARG A 15 -40.02 13.81 -1.38
CA ARG A 15 -40.02 14.94 -2.33
C ARG A 15 -39.58 14.55 -3.74
N ALA A 16 -38.74 13.52 -3.89
CA ALA A 16 -38.23 13.08 -5.19
C ALA A 16 -39.21 12.22 -6.03
N LEU A 17 -40.32 11.76 -5.44
CA LEU A 17 -41.26 10.80 -6.06
C LEU A 17 -42.53 11.44 -6.64
N ALA A 18 -42.54 12.75 -6.91
CA ALA A 18 -43.74 13.48 -7.33
C ALA A 18 -44.13 13.32 -8.82
N SER A 19 -43.52 12.42 -9.59
CA SER A 19 -43.79 12.29 -11.03
C SER A 19 -43.90 10.85 -11.58
N ALA A 20 -43.96 9.81 -10.74
CA ALA A 20 -44.02 8.42 -11.22
C ALA A 20 -45.43 7.79 -11.06
N PRO A 21 -45.97 7.05 -12.06
CA PRO A 21 -47.35 6.54 -12.06
C PRO A 21 -47.67 5.41 -11.06
N ASP A 22 -46.72 4.98 -10.22
CA ASP A 22 -46.86 3.78 -9.36
C ASP A 22 -46.42 4.02 -7.90
N GLN A 23 -46.68 5.24 -7.39
CA GLN A 23 -46.30 5.71 -6.04
C GLN A 23 -46.77 4.79 -4.91
N GLY A 24 -47.99 4.26 -5.00
CA GLY A 24 -48.59 3.46 -3.92
C GLY A 24 -47.90 2.11 -3.71
N ARG A 25 -47.37 1.51 -4.79
CA ARG A 25 -46.73 0.20 -4.75
C ARG A 25 -45.28 0.29 -4.28
N LEU A 26 -44.55 1.31 -4.73
CA LEU A 26 -43.18 1.59 -4.29
C LEU A 26 -43.13 1.99 -2.82
N LEU A 27 -44.05 2.85 -2.35
CA LEU A 27 -44.09 3.26 -0.93
C LEU A 27 -44.40 2.08 -0.01
N ARG A 28 -45.36 1.20 -0.39
CA ARG A 28 -45.62 -0.04 0.37
C ARG A 28 -44.39 -0.95 0.40
N ARG A 29 -43.67 -1.07 -0.72
CA ARG A 29 -42.48 -1.93 -0.77
C ARG A 29 -41.34 -1.39 0.09
N ILE A 30 -41.16 -0.06 0.14
CA ILE A 30 -40.19 0.60 1.02
C ILE A 30 -40.56 0.40 2.49
N ASP A 31 -41.85 0.51 2.84
CA ASP A 31 -42.31 0.29 4.21
C ASP A 31 -42.22 -1.19 4.64
N GLU A 32 -42.54 -2.14 3.74
CA GLU A 32 -42.34 -3.58 3.96
C GLU A 32 -40.87 -3.92 4.19
N LEU A 33 -39.96 -3.41 3.35
CA LEU A 33 -38.52 -3.63 3.49
C LEU A 33 -37.98 -2.96 4.77
N GLY A 34 -38.46 -1.78 5.12
CA GLY A 34 -38.10 -1.11 6.38
C GLY A 34 -38.53 -1.89 7.62
N ALA A 35 -39.71 -2.51 7.58
CA ALA A 35 -40.20 -3.38 8.65
C ALA A 35 -39.36 -4.67 8.76
N GLN A 36 -38.98 -5.27 7.64
CA GLN A 36 -38.11 -6.46 7.61
C GLN A 36 -36.70 -6.17 8.15
N VAL A 37 -36.12 -5.01 7.79
CA VAL A 37 -34.82 -4.56 8.32
C VAL A 37 -34.89 -4.35 9.84
N THR A 38 -35.94 -3.69 10.34
CA THR A 38 -36.11 -3.45 11.78
C THR A 38 -36.29 -4.76 12.56
N ALA A 39 -37.02 -5.73 11.99
CA ALA A 39 -37.21 -7.05 12.60
C ALA A 39 -35.91 -7.87 12.61
N LEU A 40 -35.08 -7.76 11.58
CA LEU A 40 -33.76 -8.39 11.53
C LEU A 40 -32.78 -7.75 12.52
N GLU A 41 -32.80 -6.43 12.65
CA GLU A 41 -32.01 -5.69 13.63
C GLU A 41 -32.34 -6.13 15.06
N GLY A 42 -33.62 -6.27 15.41
CA GLY A 42 -34.04 -6.80 16.71
C GLY A 42 -33.59 -8.24 16.98
N ARG A 43 -33.51 -9.09 15.94
CA ARG A 43 -32.99 -10.46 16.07
C ARG A 43 -31.47 -10.49 16.24
N ILE A 44 -30.74 -9.59 15.57
CA ILE A 44 -29.29 -9.43 15.74
C ILE A 44 -28.96 -8.94 17.15
N GLU A 45 -29.72 -7.96 17.65
CA GLU A 45 -29.54 -7.39 18.99
C GLU A 45 -29.81 -8.43 20.09
N ALA A 46 -30.84 -9.28 19.92
CA ALA A 46 -31.12 -10.40 20.81
C ALA A 46 -30.03 -11.51 20.76
N LEU A 47 -29.34 -11.68 19.63
CA LEU A 47 -28.27 -12.67 19.47
C LEU A 47 -26.92 -12.18 20.00
N HIS A 48 -26.63 -10.87 19.93
CA HIS A 48 -25.47 -10.26 20.56
C HIS A 48 -25.49 -10.37 22.10
N GLY A 49 -26.66 -10.56 22.70
CA GLY A 49 -26.82 -10.81 24.13
C GLY A 49 -26.58 -12.27 24.58
N SER A 50 -26.30 -13.20 23.66
CA SER A 50 -26.14 -14.63 23.97
C SER A 50 -24.67 -15.05 24.05
N THR A 51 -24.25 -15.57 25.20
CA THR A 51 -22.85 -15.83 25.59
C THR A 51 -22.21 -17.12 25.04
N SER A 52 -22.69 -17.69 23.92
CA SER A 52 -22.05 -18.87 23.31
C SER A 52 -21.43 -18.60 21.94
N TRP A 53 -20.09 -18.52 21.90
CA TRP A 53 -19.30 -18.10 20.74
C TRP A 53 -19.39 -19.05 19.53
N ARG A 54 -19.76 -20.32 19.75
CA ARG A 54 -19.91 -21.34 18.68
C ARG A 54 -21.19 -21.18 17.85
N VAL A 55 -22.20 -20.44 18.33
CA VAL A 55 -23.51 -20.31 17.67
C VAL A 55 -23.60 -19.08 16.75
N SER A 56 -22.69 -18.11 16.89
CA SER A 56 -22.73 -16.83 16.16
C SER A 56 -21.97 -16.81 14.83
N ALA A 57 -21.22 -17.87 14.47
CA ALA A 57 -20.46 -17.92 13.21
C ALA A 57 -21.35 -17.83 11.94
N PRO A 58 -22.51 -18.51 11.85
CA PRO A 58 -23.43 -18.38 10.71
C PRO A 58 -24.13 -17.02 10.67
N VAL A 59 -24.41 -16.45 11.85
CA VAL A 59 -25.07 -15.13 12.00
C VAL A 59 -24.12 -14.02 11.56
N ARG A 60 -22.83 -14.13 11.91
CA ARG A 60 -21.77 -13.26 11.39
C ARG A 60 -21.59 -13.40 9.89
N TRP A 61 -21.82 -14.58 9.31
CA TRP A 61 -21.81 -14.76 7.84
C TRP A 61 -22.99 -14.04 7.16
N LEU A 62 -24.16 -13.98 7.81
CA LEU A 62 -25.31 -13.26 7.31
C LEU A 62 -25.16 -11.73 7.45
N SER A 63 -24.56 -11.25 8.56
CA SER A 63 -24.19 -9.83 8.70
C SER A 63 -23.11 -9.42 7.69
N ARG A 64 -22.15 -10.31 7.41
CA ARG A 64 -21.14 -10.19 6.33
C ARG A 64 -21.77 -9.95 4.94
N GLN A 65 -22.92 -10.55 4.63
CA GLN A 65 -23.64 -10.31 3.35
C GLN A 65 -24.42 -8.99 3.36
N LEU A 66 -25.02 -8.61 4.50
CA LEU A 66 -25.80 -7.38 4.63
C LEU A 66 -24.92 -6.12 4.64
N GLN A 67 -23.69 -6.18 5.18
CA GLN A 67 -22.74 -5.07 5.13
C GLN A 67 -22.16 -4.84 3.73
N ARG A 68 -21.93 -5.90 2.95
CA ARG A 68 -21.56 -5.80 1.52
C ARG A 68 -22.59 -5.05 0.68
N LEU A 69 -23.88 -5.20 1.01
CA LEU A 69 -24.97 -4.50 0.33
C LEU A 69 -25.13 -3.03 0.76
N ARG A 70 -24.53 -2.63 1.90
CA ARG A 70 -24.80 -1.32 2.51
C ARG A 70 -23.85 -0.20 2.09
N GLY A 71 -22.71 -0.48 1.43
CA GLY A 71 -21.88 0.53 0.77
C GLY A 71 -21.84 1.90 1.46
N VAL A 72 -21.48 1.95 2.75
CA VAL A 72 -21.37 3.20 3.50
C VAL A 72 -19.90 3.54 3.66
N SER A 73 -19.46 4.64 3.04
CA SER A 73 -18.17 5.27 3.35
C SER A 73 -18.20 5.76 4.80
N PRO A 74 -17.19 5.46 5.63
CA PRO A 74 -17.06 6.09 6.93
C PRO A 74 -16.73 7.56 6.74
N ALA A 75 -17.61 8.43 7.23
CA ALA A 75 -17.36 9.87 7.31
C ALA A 75 -16.14 10.13 8.23
N SER A 76 -15.15 10.84 7.70
CA SER A 76 -13.98 11.31 8.44
C SER A 76 -14.36 12.42 9.41
N THR A 77 -14.16 12.22 10.71
CA THR A 77 -14.20 13.30 11.70
C THR A 77 -12.77 13.74 12.03
N GLY A 78 -12.24 14.69 11.25
CA GLY A 78 -10.98 15.41 11.47
C GLY A 78 -11.20 16.93 11.47
N PRO A 79 -10.23 17.74 11.94
CA PRO A 79 -10.41 19.17 12.16
C PRO A 79 -10.64 19.92 10.84
N ARG A 80 -11.78 20.62 10.71
CA ARG A 80 -12.26 21.40 9.54
C ARG A 80 -11.80 20.81 8.20
N ASP A 81 -12.67 20.02 7.57
CA ASP A 81 -12.51 19.38 6.24
C ASP A 81 -11.87 20.32 5.20
N ALA A 82 -10.54 20.39 5.21
CA ALA A 82 -9.79 21.08 4.18
C ALA A 82 -9.93 20.23 2.92
N THR A 83 -10.73 20.72 2.00
CA THR A 83 -11.01 20.01 0.75
C THR A 83 -9.75 19.93 -0.09
N TYR A 84 -9.66 18.93 -0.97
CA TYR A 84 -8.54 18.87 -1.92
C TYR A 84 -8.45 20.15 -2.78
N ALA A 85 -9.58 20.76 -3.13
CA ALA A 85 -9.60 22.05 -3.82
C ALA A 85 -8.91 23.17 -3.02
N GLU A 86 -9.10 23.22 -1.69
CA GLU A 86 -8.40 24.17 -0.83
C GLU A 86 -6.91 23.83 -0.68
N TRP A 87 -6.56 22.55 -0.62
CA TRP A 87 -5.18 22.10 -0.63
C TRP A 87 -4.45 22.55 -1.90
N VAL A 88 -5.08 22.34 -3.05
CA VAL A 88 -4.57 22.83 -4.35
C VAL A 88 -4.42 24.35 -4.31
N ARG A 89 -5.42 25.07 -3.81
CA ARG A 89 -5.38 26.54 -3.71
C ARG A 89 -4.24 27.05 -2.82
N CYS A 90 -3.86 26.32 -1.78
CA CYS A 90 -2.83 26.78 -0.84
C CYS A 90 -1.42 26.33 -1.24
N TYR A 91 -1.28 25.14 -1.82
CA TYR A 91 0.01 24.46 -1.93
C TYR A 91 0.39 24.03 -3.35
N ASP A 92 -0.56 24.04 -4.28
CA ASP A 92 -0.36 23.64 -5.66
C ASP A 92 -0.91 24.70 -6.64
N GLN A 93 -0.62 25.97 -6.32
CA GLN A 93 -0.89 27.11 -7.18
C GLN A 93 0.37 27.58 -7.90
N HIS A 94 0.26 27.74 -9.21
CA HIS A 94 1.17 28.50 -10.07
C HIS A 94 2.65 28.10 -10.01
N GLY A 95 3.01 27.06 -10.76
CA GLY A 95 4.37 26.93 -11.32
C GLY A 95 5.50 27.03 -10.30
N MET A 96 5.26 26.58 -9.06
CA MET A 96 6.21 26.41 -7.96
C MET A 96 7.20 25.29 -8.31
N ALA A 97 7.85 25.38 -9.47
CA ALA A 97 9.10 24.68 -9.67
C ALA A 97 10.08 25.35 -8.68
N PRO A 98 10.75 24.59 -7.79
CA PRO A 98 11.68 25.19 -6.82
C PRO A 98 12.66 26.13 -7.52
N ALA A 99 13.05 27.24 -6.88
CA ALA A 99 14.12 28.07 -7.41
C ALA A 99 15.37 27.18 -7.62
N PRO A 100 16.07 27.26 -8.77
CA PRO A 100 17.17 26.36 -9.07
C PRO A 100 18.23 26.46 -7.97
N ALA A 101 18.66 25.32 -7.44
CA ALA A 101 19.90 25.24 -6.67
C ALA A 101 21.05 25.42 -7.68
N SER A 102 21.51 26.67 -7.85
CA SER A 102 22.65 27.08 -8.70
C SER A 102 22.57 26.67 -10.18
N GLY A 103 22.26 27.62 -11.08
CA GLY A 103 22.77 27.74 -12.46
C GLY A 103 22.69 26.57 -13.46
N LEU A 104 22.15 25.40 -13.13
CA LEU A 104 22.38 24.17 -13.93
C LEU A 104 21.31 23.86 -14.99
N VAL A 105 20.21 24.61 -15.05
CA VAL A 105 19.24 24.49 -16.14
C VAL A 105 18.79 25.88 -16.58
N GLU A 106 19.60 26.54 -17.41
CA GLU A 106 19.13 27.65 -18.25
C GLU A 106 18.24 27.06 -19.35
N GLU A 107 17.03 27.59 -19.54
CA GLU A 107 16.11 27.17 -20.61
C GLU A 107 16.84 27.16 -21.97
N GLY A 108 16.95 25.98 -22.62
CA GLY A 108 17.54 25.85 -23.95
C GLY A 108 19.03 25.49 -24.02
N GLY A 109 19.68 25.11 -22.91
CA GLY A 109 21.07 24.61 -22.92
C GLY A 109 21.25 23.25 -23.65
N PRO A 110 22.43 22.95 -24.21
CA PRO A 110 22.70 21.74 -25.00
C PRO A 110 22.68 20.42 -24.19
N ASP A 111 22.81 20.49 -22.85
CA ASP A 111 22.83 19.32 -21.96
C ASP A 111 21.45 19.00 -21.33
N GLN A 112 20.38 19.59 -21.85
CA GLN A 112 19.03 19.38 -21.32
C GLN A 112 18.43 18.02 -21.73
N PRO A 113 17.76 17.29 -20.82
CA PRO A 113 17.08 16.04 -21.15
C PRO A 113 16.03 16.25 -22.24
N ARG A 114 16.11 15.52 -23.35
CA ARG A 114 15.10 15.57 -24.41
C ARG A 114 14.05 14.49 -24.20
N PHE A 115 12.78 14.88 -24.07
CA PHE A 115 11.68 13.93 -23.87
C PHE A 115 11.05 13.50 -25.20
N ALA A 116 10.95 12.20 -25.43
CA ALA A 116 10.10 11.60 -26.45
C ALA A 116 8.80 11.13 -25.79
N ILE A 117 7.74 11.90 -26.02
CA ILE A 117 6.42 11.64 -25.47
C ILE A 117 5.71 10.66 -26.40
N LEU A 118 5.23 9.54 -25.86
CA LEU A 118 4.52 8.52 -26.62
C LEU A 118 3.03 8.61 -26.34
N LEU A 119 2.23 8.71 -27.40
CA LEU A 119 0.78 8.78 -27.29
C LEU A 119 0.14 7.83 -28.30
N THR A 120 -0.57 6.82 -27.80
CA THR A 120 -1.40 5.93 -28.63
C THR A 120 -2.82 6.45 -28.68
N ILE A 121 -3.39 6.47 -29.88
CA ILE A 121 -4.68 7.09 -30.11
C ILE A 121 -5.61 6.09 -30.80
N GLU A 122 -6.76 5.87 -30.19
CA GLU A 122 -7.91 5.22 -30.82
C GLU A 122 -8.89 6.28 -31.35
N GLU A 123 -9.79 5.89 -32.26
CA GLU A 123 -10.73 6.82 -32.91
C GLU A 123 -11.62 7.57 -31.91
N GLN A 124 -12.06 6.88 -30.84
CA GLN A 124 -12.87 7.47 -29.77
C GLN A 124 -12.14 8.57 -28.96
N ASP A 125 -10.81 8.60 -29.02
CA ASP A 125 -9.98 9.47 -28.18
C ASP A 125 -9.68 10.83 -28.84
N ALA A 126 -10.08 11.02 -30.11
CA ALA A 126 -9.80 12.23 -30.88
C ALA A 126 -10.30 13.52 -30.19
N ALA A 127 -11.41 13.44 -29.45
CA ALA A 127 -11.95 14.56 -28.68
C ALA A 127 -11.11 14.92 -27.44
N LEU A 128 -10.30 13.99 -26.93
CA LEU A 128 -9.44 14.15 -25.77
C LEU A 128 -8.05 14.70 -26.16
N LEU A 129 -7.65 14.51 -27.41
CA LEU A 129 -6.34 14.86 -27.91
C LEU A 129 -6.02 16.37 -27.83
N ALA A 130 -7.02 17.22 -28.09
CA ALA A 130 -6.83 18.67 -28.12
C ALA A 130 -6.23 19.19 -26.80
N SER A 131 -6.83 18.81 -25.66
CA SER A 131 -6.36 19.24 -24.34
C SER A 131 -4.96 18.72 -24.01
N THR A 132 -4.65 17.48 -24.39
CA THR A 132 -3.32 16.91 -24.18
C THR A 132 -2.27 17.64 -25.01
N VAL A 133 -2.52 17.87 -26.31
CA VAL A 133 -1.59 18.59 -27.19
C VAL A 133 -1.41 20.04 -26.74
N ASP A 134 -2.48 20.74 -26.38
CA ASP A 134 -2.39 22.12 -25.90
C ASP A 134 -1.57 22.22 -24.59
N ALA A 135 -1.74 21.26 -23.68
CA ALA A 135 -0.95 21.17 -22.44
C ALA A 135 0.55 20.90 -22.71
N LEU A 136 0.87 20.11 -23.73
CA LEU A 136 2.25 19.88 -24.17
C LEU A 136 2.87 21.11 -24.84
N LEU A 137 2.12 21.81 -25.69
CA LEU A 137 2.56 23.06 -26.30
C LEU A 137 2.82 24.16 -25.27
N ALA A 138 2.12 24.13 -24.13
CA ALA A 138 2.31 25.06 -23.01
C ALA A 138 3.50 24.71 -22.09
N GLN A 139 4.25 23.62 -22.34
CA GLN A 139 5.40 23.24 -21.51
C GLN A 139 6.52 24.28 -21.56
N ARG A 140 7.05 24.64 -20.39
CA ARG A 140 8.21 25.54 -20.23
C ARG A 140 9.52 24.90 -20.66
N HIS A 141 9.61 23.57 -20.55
CA HIS A 141 10.74 22.82 -21.10
C HIS A 141 10.53 22.63 -22.60
N GLY A 142 11.40 23.20 -23.44
CA GLY A 142 11.23 23.19 -24.89
C GLY A 142 11.72 21.91 -25.60
N ALA A 143 12.62 21.15 -24.96
CA ALA A 143 13.26 19.97 -25.54
C ALA A 143 12.38 18.73 -25.40
N TRP A 144 11.33 18.65 -26.22
CA TRP A 144 10.49 17.47 -26.34
C TRP A 144 10.03 17.24 -27.78
N GLU A 145 9.52 16.04 -28.02
CA GLU A 145 8.78 15.66 -29.21
C GLU A 145 7.60 14.77 -28.82
N LEU A 146 6.51 14.86 -29.58
CA LEU A 146 5.35 14.01 -29.42
C LEU A 146 5.29 13.03 -30.59
N CYS A 147 5.44 11.74 -30.29
CA CYS A 147 5.32 10.65 -31.25
C CYS A 147 3.93 10.03 -31.10
N MET A 148 3.01 10.44 -31.97
CA MET A 148 1.65 9.90 -32.00
C MET A 148 1.60 8.63 -32.85
N ARG A 149 0.90 7.61 -32.35
CA ARG A 149 0.64 6.37 -33.09
C ARG A 149 -0.84 6.05 -33.07
N THR A 150 -1.34 5.59 -34.21
CA THR A 150 -2.72 5.10 -34.30
C THR A 150 -2.81 3.62 -33.97
N GLY A 151 -3.89 3.21 -33.30
CA GLY A 151 -4.26 1.81 -33.18
C GLY A 151 -4.44 1.13 -34.55
N ALA A 152 -4.31 -0.20 -34.59
CA ALA A 152 -4.42 -0.98 -35.83
C ALA A 152 -5.79 -0.83 -36.54
N ALA A 153 -6.82 -0.42 -35.81
CA ALA A 153 -8.19 -0.24 -36.30
C ALA A 153 -8.53 1.21 -36.70
N ALA A 154 -7.57 2.15 -36.67
CA ALA A 154 -7.87 3.56 -36.93
C ALA A 154 -8.31 3.83 -38.38
N THR A 155 -9.43 4.55 -38.53
CA THR A 155 -9.98 4.96 -39.82
C THR A 155 -9.11 6.01 -40.50
N GLU A 156 -9.25 6.16 -41.83
CA GLU A 156 -8.56 7.20 -42.60
C GLU A 156 -8.96 8.62 -42.12
N GLY A 157 -10.20 8.80 -41.69
CA GLY A 157 -10.69 10.05 -41.11
C GLY A 157 -9.99 10.41 -39.80
N ALA A 158 -9.76 9.43 -38.92
CA ALA A 158 -9.01 9.62 -37.70
C ALA A 158 -7.55 10.01 -38.00
N ARG A 159 -6.88 9.32 -38.94
CA ARG A 159 -5.51 9.69 -39.38
C ARG A 159 -5.43 11.12 -39.92
N ALA A 160 -6.40 11.54 -40.73
CA ALA A 160 -6.44 12.90 -41.26
C ALA A 160 -6.60 13.95 -40.16
N ALA A 161 -7.43 13.69 -39.14
CA ALA A 161 -7.56 14.58 -37.98
C ALA A 161 -6.25 14.69 -37.19
N LEU A 162 -5.51 13.58 -37.02
CA LEU A 162 -4.20 13.57 -36.37
C LEU A 162 -3.14 14.34 -37.16
N ALA A 163 -3.16 14.25 -38.49
CA ALA A 163 -2.27 15.02 -39.34
C ALA A 163 -2.45 16.54 -39.16
N LEU A 164 -3.68 17.00 -38.87
CA LEU A 164 -3.93 18.42 -38.54
C LEU A 164 -3.23 18.84 -37.24
N TYR A 165 -3.19 17.97 -36.23
CA TYR A 165 -2.43 18.25 -35.00
C TYR A 165 -0.92 18.23 -35.23
N ALA A 166 -0.42 17.27 -36.02
CA ALA A 166 0.99 17.21 -36.40
C ALA A 166 1.46 18.47 -37.16
N ALA A 167 0.57 19.11 -37.92
CA ALA A 167 0.89 20.36 -38.61
C ALA A 167 0.99 21.59 -37.69
N ARG A 168 0.53 21.51 -36.42
CA ARG A 168 0.54 22.66 -35.49
C ARG A 168 1.93 23.02 -34.99
N ASP A 169 2.83 22.04 -34.87
CA ASP A 169 4.17 22.23 -34.32
C ASP A 169 5.11 21.13 -34.85
N ALA A 170 6.31 21.50 -35.28
CA ALA A 170 7.29 20.57 -35.85
C ALA A 170 7.73 19.45 -34.88
N ARG A 171 7.50 19.62 -33.57
CA ARG A 171 7.77 18.61 -32.54
C ARG A 171 6.72 17.49 -32.52
N ILE A 172 5.57 17.66 -33.16
CA ILE A 172 4.49 16.68 -33.19
C ILE A 172 4.61 15.85 -34.47
N ARG A 173 4.81 14.54 -34.32
CA ARG A 173 5.09 13.62 -35.43
C ARG A 173 4.15 12.41 -35.36
N LEU A 174 3.56 12.06 -36.50
CA LEU A 174 2.72 10.88 -36.66
C LEU A 174 3.58 9.70 -37.14
N ASP A 175 3.38 8.53 -36.54
CA ASP A 175 4.04 7.25 -36.88
C ASP A 175 5.58 7.32 -36.87
N ALA A 176 6.14 8.28 -36.13
CA ALA A 176 7.58 8.47 -36.04
C ALA A 176 8.19 7.66 -34.90
N GLU A 177 9.46 7.27 -35.08
CA GLU A 177 10.25 6.68 -34.01
C GLU A 177 10.69 7.75 -33.01
N ALA A 178 10.62 7.40 -31.73
CA ALA A 178 11.11 8.23 -30.63
C ALA A 178 12.63 8.44 -30.77
N SER A 179 13.06 9.70 -30.72
CA SER A 179 14.45 10.17 -30.84
C SER A 179 14.99 10.93 -29.61
N GLY A 180 14.16 11.30 -28.63
CA GLY A 180 14.56 11.88 -27.33
C GLY A 180 15.11 10.89 -26.28
N ASP A 181 16.08 11.34 -25.49
CA ASP A 181 16.84 10.55 -24.49
C ASP A 181 15.97 9.93 -23.38
N TRP A 182 14.80 10.51 -23.13
CA TRP A 182 13.83 10.04 -22.13
C TRP A 182 12.49 9.75 -22.79
N VAL A 183 11.95 8.55 -22.57
CA VAL A 183 10.66 8.12 -23.11
C VAL A 183 9.58 8.34 -22.06
N LEU A 184 8.52 9.07 -22.41
CA LEU A 184 7.43 9.43 -21.49
C LEU A 184 6.08 9.01 -22.11
N PRO A 185 5.56 7.83 -21.76
CA PRO A 185 4.22 7.41 -22.19
C PRO A 185 3.13 8.24 -21.50
N ILE A 186 2.12 8.68 -22.25
CA ILE A 186 0.89 9.31 -21.76
C ILE A 186 -0.34 8.74 -22.46
N GLU A 187 -1.52 8.91 -21.87
CA GLU A 187 -2.79 8.56 -22.50
C GLU A 187 -3.53 9.81 -23.04
N PRO A 188 -4.39 9.64 -24.07
CA PRO A 188 -5.25 10.71 -24.52
C PRO A 188 -6.12 11.26 -23.38
N GLY A 189 -6.10 12.57 -23.19
CA GLY A 189 -6.82 13.24 -22.10
C GLY A 189 -5.96 13.54 -20.86
N ASP A 190 -4.76 12.96 -20.75
CA ASP A 190 -3.78 13.39 -19.74
C ASP A 190 -3.37 14.84 -19.98
N ILE A 191 -3.34 15.64 -18.91
CA ILE A 191 -2.94 17.04 -18.94
C ILE A 191 -1.73 17.21 -18.02
N LEU A 192 -0.56 17.48 -18.60
CA LEU A 192 0.63 17.83 -17.85
C LEU A 192 0.63 19.34 -17.56
N PRO A 193 0.76 19.78 -16.29
CA PRO A 193 0.96 21.20 -15.99
C PRO A 193 2.14 21.78 -16.77
N ALA A 194 2.10 23.07 -17.10
CA ALA A 194 3.12 23.75 -17.92
C ALA A 194 4.57 23.61 -17.40
N HIS A 195 4.77 23.24 -16.13
CA HIS A 195 6.08 23.06 -15.51
C HIS A 195 6.48 21.59 -15.31
N ALA A 196 5.66 20.63 -15.73
CA ALA A 196 5.88 19.20 -15.49
C ALA A 196 7.21 18.69 -16.07
N LEU A 197 7.43 18.91 -17.38
CA LEU A 197 8.67 18.47 -18.02
C LEU A 197 9.90 19.19 -17.45
N LEU A 198 9.76 20.45 -17.01
CA LEU A 198 10.84 21.19 -16.36
C LEU A 198 11.20 20.59 -14.99
N CYS A 199 10.20 20.22 -14.18
CA CYS A 199 10.43 19.53 -12.90
C CYS A 199 11.12 18.17 -13.11
N MET A 200 10.68 17.40 -14.11
CA MET A 200 11.32 16.11 -14.44
C MET A 200 12.75 16.31 -14.95
N ALA A 201 12.99 17.29 -15.83
CA ALA A 201 14.33 17.61 -16.34
C ALA A 201 15.30 17.99 -15.21
N ARG A 202 14.84 18.80 -14.25
CA ARG A 202 15.64 19.18 -13.08
C ARG A 202 15.95 17.97 -12.20
N ALA A 203 14.95 17.12 -11.94
CA ALA A 203 15.16 15.90 -11.17
C ALA A 203 16.19 14.97 -11.83
N ILE A 204 16.18 14.89 -13.16
CA ILE A 204 17.16 14.14 -13.95
C ILE A 204 18.57 14.74 -13.78
N ALA A 205 18.71 16.06 -13.90
CA ALA A 205 19.99 16.74 -13.77
C ALA A 205 20.57 16.69 -12.35
N GLU A 206 19.70 16.76 -11.33
CA GLU A 206 20.09 16.78 -9.91
C GLU A 206 20.36 15.39 -9.32
N THR A 207 20.00 14.31 -10.04
CA THR A 207 20.12 12.93 -9.55
C THR A 207 21.03 12.10 -10.46
N PRO A 208 22.35 12.13 -10.27
CA PRO A 208 23.29 11.34 -11.08
C PRO A 208 22.92 9.85 -11.11
N GLY A 209 22.88 9.27 -12.32
CA GLY A 209 22.58 7.85 -12.51
C GLY A 209 21.09 7.48 -12.44
N VAL A 210 20.18 8.45 -12.28
CA VAL A 210 18.74 8.21 -12.40
C VAL A 210 18.39 7.71 -13.80
N ARG A 211 17.48 6.74 -13.86
CA ARG A 211 17.00 6.12 -15.10
C ARG A 211 15.49 6.07 -15.19
N LEU A 212 14.78 6.36 -14.10
CA LEU A 212 13.32 6.47 -14.07
C LEU A 212 12.93 7.65 -13.18
N VAL A 213 12.08 8.54 -13.70
CA VAL A 213 11.49 9.64 -12.93
C VAL A 213 9.98 9.58 -13.07
N TYR A 214 9.26 9.56 -11.95
CA TYR A 214 7.79 9.61 -11.94
C TYR A 214 7.27 10.59 -10.90
N ALA A 215 6.01 10.99 -11.03
CA ALA A 215 5.40 11.97 -10.14
C ALA A 215 3.99 11.57 -9.67
N ASP A 216 3.41 12.38 -8.79
CA ASP A 216 2.02 12.22 -8.34
C ASP A 216 1.03 12.68 -9.43
N GLU A 217 -0.22 12.24 -9.29
CA GLU A 217 -1.29 12.57 -10.21
C GLU A 217 -2.61 12.80 -9.47
N ASP A 218 -3.57 13.41 -10.15
CA ASP A 218 -4.95 13.51 -9.69
C ASP A 218 -5.91 13.43 -10.87
N VAL A 219 -7.20 13.64 -10.61
CA VAL A 219 -8.26 13.63 -11.61
C VAL A 219 -8.72 15.05 -11.90
N LEU A 220 -8.92 15.38 -13.18
CA LEU A 220 -9.54 16.61 -13.65
C LEU A 220 -10.88 16.31 -14.32
N ASP A 221 -11.93 16.96 -13.85
CA ASP A 221 -13.25 16.86 -14.45
C ASP A 221 -13.44 17.82 -15.64
N ALA A 222 -14.58 17.70 -16.32
CA ALA A 222 -14.89 18.53 -17.49
C ALA A 222 -15.09 20.03 -17.16
N ALA A 223 -15.29 20.39 -15.89
CA ALA A 223 -15.38 21.76 -15.42
C ALA A 223 -14.00 22.34 -15.02
N GLY A 224 -12.94 21.53 -15.08
CA GLY A 224 -11.59 21.90 -14.67
C GLY A 224 -11.37 21.82 -13.15
N ALA A 225 -12.26 21.15 -12.41
CA ALA A 225 -12.07 20.90 -10.99
C ALA A 225 -11.23 19.65 -10.77
N ARG A 226 -10.29 19.73 -9.82
CA ARG A 226 -9.36 18.66 -9.46
C ARG A 226 -9.89 17.83 -8.30
N SER A 227 -9.77 16.50 -8.35
CA SER A 227 -10.20 15.54 -7.34
C SER A 227 -9.28 14.32 -7.25
N ASP A 228 -9.50 13.46 -6.25
CA ASP A 228 -8.87 12.13 -6.11
C ASP A 228 -7.34 12.11 -6.29
N PRO A 229 -6.57 12.86 -5.47
CA PRO A 229 -5.11 12.86 -5.55
C PRO A 229 -4.53 11.49 -5.24
N CYS A 230 -3.79 10.94 -6.19
CA CYS A 230 -2.95 9.76 -6.01
C CYS A 230 -1.57 10.20 -5.58
N PHE A 231 -1.41 10.29 -4.25
CA PHE A 231 -0.14 10.54 -3.59
C PHE A 231 0.60 9.22 -3.35
N LYS A 232 1.53 8.94 -4.26
CA LYS A 232 2.22 7.66 -4.38
C LYS A 232 3.32 7.52 -3.33
N PRO A 233 3.63 6.30 -2.86
CA PRO A 233 4.90 6.08 -2.16
C PRO A 233 6.09 6.26 -3.13
N ASP A 234 7.29 6.28 -2.57
CA ASP A 234 8.50 6.05 -3.36
C ASP A 234 8.51 4.63 -3.96
N TRP A 235 9.53 4.33 -4.77
CA TRP A 235 9.60 3.11 -5.58
C TRP A 235 9.25 1.85 -4.79
N ASN A 236 8.20 1.16 -5.25
CA ASN A 236 7.63 -0.01 -4.59
C ASN A 236 7.36 -1.11 -5.62
N ILE A 237 8.34 -2.00 -5.80
CA ILE A 237 8.27 -3.08 -6.79
C ILE A 237 7.12 -4.05 -6.54
N ASP A 238 6.79 -4.32 -5.27
CA ASP A 238 5.71 -5.24 -4.93
C ASP A 238 4.35 -4.60 -5.25
N LEU A 239 4.17 -3.31 -4.97
CA LEU A 239 2.96 -2.58 -5.34
C LEU A 239 2.82 -2.41 -6.86
N LEU A 240 3.93 -2.23 -7.59
CA LEU A 240 3.95 -2.27 -9.05
C LEU A 240 3.47 -3.62 -9.57
N ARG A 241 3.98 -4.74 -9.01
CA ARG A 241 3.55 -6.09 -9.39
C ARG A 241 2.10 -6.39 -9.01
N SER A 242 1.57 -5.75 -7.96
CA SER A 242 0.13 -5.78 -7.65
C SER A 242 -0.75 -4.98 -8.62
N GLY A 243 -0.14 -4.16 -9.49
CA GLY A 243 -0.86 -3.26 -10.40
C GLY A 243 -1.43 -2.02 -9.73
N ASN A 244 -1.08 -1.75 -8.47
CA ASN A 244 -1.63 -0.62 -7.70
C ASN A 244 -0.61 0.49 -7.42
N LEU A 245 0.55 0.45 -8.10
CA LEU A 245 1.43 1.61 -8.27
C LEU A 245 1.22 2.18 -9.68
N SER A 246 0.44 3.24 -9.79
CA SER A 246 0.43 4.06 -10.99
C SER A 246 1.79 4.73 -11.14
N LEU A 247 2.31 4.81 -12.37
CA LEU A 247 3.53 5.56 -12.66
C LEU A 247 3.25 6.81 -13.48
N ARG A 248 2.01 7.21 -13.72
CA ARG A 248 1.75 8.44 -14.50
C ARG A 248 1.99 9.71 -13.67
N PRO A 249 2.70 10.72 -14.21
CA PRO A 249 3.54 10.65 -15.41
C PRO A 249 4.90 10.00 -15.08
N CYS A 250 5.45 9.19 -15.99
CA CYS A 250 6.77 8.55 -15.82
C CYS A 250 7.63 8.70 -17.07
N ALA A 251 8.86 9.14 -16.87
CA ALA A 251 9.91 9.19 -17.88
C ALA A 251 10.96 8.11 -17.60
N PHE A 252 11.23 7.32 -18.62
CA PHE A 252 12.23 6.25 -18.61
C PHE A 252 13.44 6.66 -19.46
N ALA A 253 14.64 6.49 -18.95
CA ALA A 253 15.85 6.67 -19.75
C ALA A 253 15.81 5.69 -20.94
N ARG A 254 16.00 6.19 -22.15
CA ARG A 254 15.98 5.39 -23.38
C ARG A 254 16.91 4.17 -23.32
N THR A 255 18.04 4.30 -22.63
CA THR A 255 19.01 3.21 -22.45
C THR A 255 18.43 1.99 -21.73
N LEU A 256 17.33 2.12 -20.98
CA LEU A 256 16.61 0.97 -20.39
C LEU A 256 15.99 0.08 -21.47
N PHE A 257 15.46 0.65 -22.55
CA PHE A 257 14.80 -0.10 -23.61
C PHE A 257 15.79 -0.89 -24.45
N ALA A 258 17.00 -0.35 -24.65
CA ALA A 258 18.09 -1.08 -25.30
C ALA A 258 18.56 -2.30 -24.48
N ALA A 259 18.57 -2.18 -23.15
CA ALA A 259 18.94 -3.27 -22.25
C ALA A 259 17.88 -4.39 -22.19
N ALA A 260 16.62 -4.05 -22.49
CA ALA A 260 15.49 -4.96 -22.38
C ALA A 260 15.23 -5.83 -23.63
N ASP A 261 16.12 -5.79 -24.63
CA ASP A 261 16.18 -6.63 -25.85
C ASP A 261 14.82 -6.95 -26.53
N GLY A 262 13.85 -6.02 -26.48
CA GLY A 262 12.48 -6.46 -26.75
C GLY A 262 11.34 -5.45 -26.70
N TRP A 263 11.56 -4.14 -26.51
CA TRP A 263 10.44 -3.21 -26.70
C TRP A 263 10.12 -3.07 -28.20
N ARG A 264 9.22 -3.92 -28.68
CA ARG A 264 8.77 -3.96 -30.08
C ARG A 264 7.66 -2.95 -30.41
N GLY A 265 7.38 -2.01 -29.51
CA GLY A 265 6.36 -0.98 -29.71
C GLY A 265 4.95 -1.54 -29.91
N VAL A 266 4.62 -2.70 -29.30
CA VAL A 266 3.23 -3.17 -29.24
C VAL A 266 2.51 -2.29 -28.22
N PHE A 267 1.84 -1.27 -28.73
CA PHE A 267 0.94 -0.44 -27.96
C PHE A 267 -0.38 -1.20 -27.81
N ASP A 268 -0.44 -2.11 -26.84
CA ASP A 268 -1.70 -2.69 -26.40
C ASP A 268 -2.28 -1.89 -25.22
N ALA A 269 -3.46 -2.29 -24.75
CA ALA A 269 -4.17 -1.61 -23.67
C ALA A 269 -3.40 -1.54 -22.33
N ALA A 270 -2.25 -2.23 -22.18
CA ALA A 270 -1.39 -2.25 -21.00
C ALA A 270 0.04 -1.76 -21.26
N ALA A 271 0.30 -1.07 -22.37
CA ALA A 271 1.65 -0.69 -22.81
C ALA A 271 2.48 0.01 -21.72
N GLU A 272 1.91 0.97 -21.00
CA GLU A 272 2.61 1.66 -19.90
C GLU A 272 3.01 0.70 -18.79
N TYR A 273 2.10 -0.20 -18.39
CA TYR A 273 2.34 -1.16 -17.32
C TYR A 273 3.40 -2.20 -17.73
N ASP A 274 3.36 -2.68 -18.98
CA ASP A 274 4.38 -3.61 -19.50
C ASP A 274 5.76 -2.92 -19.61
N ILE A 275 5.81 -1.67 -20.06
CA ILE A 275 7.05 -0.87 -20.08
C ILE A 275 7.60 -0.70 -18.67
N ALA A 276 6.75 -0.39 -17.69
CA ALA A 276 7.16 -0.22 -16.30
C ALA A 276 7.75 -1.52 -15.72
N LEU A 277 7.09 -2.66 -15.94
CA LEU A 277 7.57 -3.96 -15.51
C LEU A 277 8.89 -4.32 -16.21
N LEU A 278 8.97 -4.15 -17.52
CA LEU A 278 10.17 -4.42 -18.30
C LEU A 278 11.37 -3.56 -17.83
N CYS A 279 11.16 -2.27 -17.64
CA CYS A 279 12.22 -1.38 -17.14
C CYS A 279 12.62 -1.73 -15.71
N SER A 280 11.68 -2.18 -14.87
CA SER A 280 11.96 -2.57 -13.48
C SER A 280 12.98 -3.71 -13.36
N GLU A 281 13.10 -4.56 -14.39
CA GLU A 281 14.03 -5.69 -14.43
C GLU A 281 15.50 -5.25 -14.47
N HIS A 282 15.76 -3.99 -14.88
CA HIS A 282 17.10 -3.43 -15.03
C HIS A 282 17.36 -2.20 -14.15
N LEU A 283 16.51 -2.01 -13.13
CA LEU A 283 16.57 -0.88 -12.21
C LEU A 283 16.95 -1.36 -10.81
N VAL A 284 17.83 -0.59 -10.16
CA VAL A 284 17.97 -0.61 -8.71
C VAL A 284 17.28 0.61 -8.13
N SER A 285 16.81 0.53 -6.88
CA SER A 285 15.98 1.57 -6.26
C SER A 285 16.63 2.96 -6.26
N SER A 286 17.97 3.05 -6.20
CA SER A 286 18.70 4.34 -6.26
C SER A 286 18.66 5.02 -7.63
N GLN A 287 18.26 4.32 -8.69
CA GLN A 287 18.10 4.86 -10.04
C GLN A 287 16.67 5.36 -10.31
N VAL A 288 15.78 5.27 -9.33
CA VAL A 288 14.38 5.68 -9.44
C VAL A 288 14.15 6.94 -8.60
N ARG A 289 13.58 7.97 -9.22
CA ARG A 289 13.24 9.22 -8.54
C ARG A 289 11.74 9.48 -8.59
N HIS A 290 11.11 9.48 -7.42
CA HIS A 290 9.76 9.98 -7.25
C HIS A 290 9.77 11.48 -6.96
N LEU A 291 8.87 12.22 -7.62
CA LEU A 291 8.57 13.62 -7.38
C LEU A 291 7.17 13.72 -6.74
N PRO A 292 7.06 14.01 -5.43
CA PRO A 292 5.75 14.11 -4.76
C PRO A 292 4.99 15.41 -5.11
N GLN A 293 4.90 15.72 -6.40
CA GLN A 293 4.20 16.84 -7.02
C GLN A 293 3.16 16.28 -7.98
N VAL A 294 1.99 16.90 -8.04
CA VAL A 294 0.96 16.52 -9.02
C VAL A 294 1.36 17.07 -10.38
N LEU A 295 2.03 16.25 -11.20
CA LEU A 295 2.54 16.63 -12.52
C LEU A 295 1.76 15.99 -13.67
N CYS A 296 0.67 15.30 -13.37
CA CYS A 296 -0.31 14.84 -14.35
C CYS A 296 -1.71 14.96 -13.77
N HIS A 297 -2.60 15.55 -14.55
CA HIS A 297 -4.03 15.52 -14.30
C HIS A 297 -4.63 14.53 -15.29
N ARG A 298 -5.04 13.37 -14.77
CA ARG A 298 -5.78 12.40 -15.59
C ARG A 298 -7.18 12.92 -15.80
N ARG A 299 -7.74 12.67 -16.98
CA ARG A 299 -9.18 12.86 -17.12
C ARG A 299 -9.90 11.83 -16.26
N ALA A 300 -11.10 12.17 -15.78
CA ALA A 300 -11.95 11.17 -15.12
C ALA A 300 -12.21 10.01 -16.09
N ASP A 301 -11.47 8.91 -15.91
CA ASP A 301 -11.53 7.75 -16.79
C ASP A 301 -12.92 7.13 -16.74
N ALA A 302 -13.42 6.68 -17.90
CA ALA A 302 -14.36 5.58 -17.92
C ALA A 302 -13.59 4.37 -17.37
N GLY A 303 -14.00 3.85 -16.20
CA GLY A 303 -13.22 2.90 -15.40
C GLY A 303 -12.61 1.72 -16.16
N GLU A 304 -11.64 1.05 -15.53
CA GLU A 304 -10.80 0.05 -16.19
C GLU A 304 -11.61 -1.04 -16.93
N SER A 305 -11.36 -1.19 -18.24
CA SER A 305 -12.04 -2.20 -19.06
C SER A 305 -11.53 -3.61 -18.76
N ALA A 306 -12.35 -4.63 -19.04
CA ALA A 306 -11.94 -6.03 -18.88
C ALA A 306 -10.75 -6.39 -19.79
N GLU A 307 -10.70 -5.79 -20.98
CA GLU A 307 -9.58 -5.93 -21.92
C GLU A 307 -8.28 -5.37 -21.34
N ARG A 308 -8.32 -4.15 -20.78
CA ARG A 308 -7.16 -3.51 -20.13
C ARG A 308 -6.65 -4.35 -18.96
N ARG A 309 -7.54 -4.86 -18.09
CA ARG A 309 -7.15 -5.79 -17.01
C ARG A 309 -6.49 -7.06 -17.54
N GLY A 310 -7.07 -7.67 -18.57
CA GLY A 310 -6.52 -8.87 -19.21
C GLY A 310 -5.11 -8.65 -19.78
N ALA A 311 -4.89 -7.51 -20.45
CA ALA A 311 -3.60 -7.13 -20.99
C ALA A 311 -2.56 -6.91 -19.86
N ARG A 312 -2.94 -6.24 -18.76
CA ARG A 312 -2.04 -6.03 -17.61
C ARG A 312 -1.66 -7.34 -16.92
N LEU A 313 -2.61 -8.25 -16.73
CA LEU A 313 -2.33 -9.59 -16.19
C LEU A 313 -1.37 -10.37 -17.09
N ALA A 314 -1.54 -10.29 -18.42
CA ALA A 314 -0.63 -10.92 -19.37
C ALA A 314 0.79 -10.33 -19.29
N ALA A 315 0.91 -8.99 -19.16
CA ALA A 315 2.19 -8.31 -18.97
C ALA A 315 2.88 -8.76 -17.67
N LEU A 316 2.15 -8.82 -16.55
CA LEU A 316 2.69 -9.31 -15.28
C LEU A 316 3.20 -10.75 -15.38
N ARG A 317 2.46 -11.65 -16.03
CA ARG A 317 2.90 -13.04 -16.24
C ARG A 317 4.18 -13.12 -17.08
N ARG A 318 4.31 -12.30 -18.13
CA ARG A 318 5.56 -12.21 -18.91
C ARG A 318 6.72 -11.71 -18.06
N HIS A 319 6.49 -10.68 -17.24
CA HIS A 319 7.49 -10.17 -16.31
C HIS A 319 7.97 -11.25 -15.33
N LEU A 320 7.06 -11.97 -14.68
CA LEU A 320 7.40 -13.04 -13.74
C LEU A 320 8.25 -14.14 -14.40
N LEU A 321 7.95 -14.48 -15.66
CA LEU A 321 8.76 -15.42 -16.44
C LEU A 321 10.17 -14.88 -16.73
N ARG A 322 10.32 -13.60 -17.08
CA ARG A 322 11.64 -13.00 -17.40
C ARG A 322 12.57 -12.93 -16.20
N ILE A 323 12.02 -12.69 -15.00
CA ILE A 323 12.80 -12.65 -13.76
C ILE A 323 12.98 -14.02 -13.10
N ASP A 324 12.54 -15.10 -13.75
CA ASP A 324 12.54 -16.47 -13.22
C ASP A 324 11.89 -16.59 -11.83
N ALA A 325 10.79 -15.86 -11.62
CA ALA A 325 10.04 -15.95 -10.37
C ALA A 325 9.21 -17.24 -10.35
N ASN A 326 9.40 -18.07 -9.33
CA ASN A 326 8.53 -19.22 -9.05
C ASN A 326 7.17 -18.75 -8.48
N ALA A 327 6.36 -18.12 -9.33
CA ALA A 327 5.10 -17.51 -8.95
C ALA A 327 4.08 -17.57 -10.09
N ASP A 328 2.80 -17.55 -9.71
CA ASP A 328 1.69 -17.29 -10.62
C ASP A 328 1.11 -15.90 -10.39
N ALA A 329 0.33 -15.40 -11.35
CA ALA A 329 -0.46 -14.19 -11.20
C ALA A 329 -1.92 -14.42 -11.59
N GLU A 330 -2.82 -13.78 -10.85
CA GLU A 330 -4.27 -13.76 -11.08
C GLU A 330 -4.84 -12.35 -10.91
N ASP A 331 -5.94 -12.05 -11.60
CA ASP A 331 -6.73 -10.83 -11.38
C ASP A 331 -7.81 -11.12 -10.34
N THR A 332 -7.82 -10.37 -9.24
CA THR A 332 -8.79 -10.51 -8.15
C THR A 332 -9.95 -9.51 -8.25
N GLY A 333 -9.92 -8.64 -9.26
CA GLY A 333 -10.84 -7.51 -9.45
C GLY A 333 -10.34 -6.20 -8.83
N ASN A 334 -9.62 -6.26 -7.71
CA ASN A 334 -9.06 -5.09 -7.01
C ASN A 334 -7.54 -4.97 -7.18
N GLU A 335 -6.87 -6.06 -7.53
CA GLU A 335 -5.44 -6.11 -7.79
C GLU A 335 -5.07 -7.27 -8.72
N LEU A 336 -3.85 -7.20 -9.25
CA LEU A 336 -3.16 -8.32 -9.88
C LEU A 336 -2.34 -9.05 -8.81
N ARG A 337 -2.90 -10.10 -8.21
CA ARG A 337 -2.23 -10.83 -7.13
C ARG A 337 -1.11 -11.71 -7.67
N VAL A 338 0.10 -11.52 -7.14
CA VAL A 338 1.22 -12.46 -7.32
C VAL A 338 1.18 -13.51 -6.21
N ARG A 339 1.19 -14.79 -6.59
CA ARG A 339 1.24 -15.94 -5.66
C ARG A 339 2.58 -16.65 -5.82
N TYR A 340 3.52 -16.35 -4.93
CA TYR A 340 4.80 -17.06 -4.87
C TYR A 340 4.58 -18.50 -4.40
N ARG A 341 5.34 -19.43 -4.98
CA ARG A 341 5.33 -20.84 -4.59
C ARG A 341 6.50 -21.12 -3.66
N LEU A 342 6.30 -22.04 -2.71
CA LEU A 342 7.38 -22.52 -1.86
C LEU A 342 8.43 -23.28 -2.71
N PRO A 343 9.72 -23.25 -2.30
CA PRO A 343 10.70 -24.17 -2.83
C PRO A 343 10.32 -25.62 -2.45
N ALA A 344 10.91 -26.59 -3.16
CA ALA A 344 10.75 -28.01 -2.87
C ALA A 344 12.12 -28.62 -2.55
N PRO A 345 12.35 -29.12 -1.31
CA PRO A 345 11.42 -29.12 -0.17
C PRO A 345 11.15 -27.70 0.40
N PRO A 346 10.03 -27.49 1.09
CA PRO A 346 9.76 -26.24 1.81
C PRO A 346 10.74 -26.07 2.99
N PRO A 347 11.17 -24.84 3.33
CA PRO A 347 12.09 -24.64 4.44
C PRO A 347 11.42 -24.90 5.78
N ALA A 348 12.17 -25.45 6.73
CA ALA A 348 11.70 -25.61 8.11
C ALA A 348 11.48 -24.24 8.77
N VAL A 349 10.39 -24.11 9.52
CA VAL A 349 10.02 -22.86 10.21
C VAL A 349 9.95 -23.06 11.71
N THR A 350 10.60 -22.18 12.50
CA THR A 350 10.36 -22.12 13.95
C THR A 350 9.52 -20.90 14.31
N LEU A 351 8.35 -21.13 14.93
CA LEU A 351 7.50 -20.07 15.47
C LEU A 351 7.90 -19.78 16.91
N ILE A 352 8.19 -18.52 17.21
CA ILE A 352 8.68 -18.04 18.50
C ILE A 352 7.54 -17.32 19.20
N VAL A 353 7.12 -17.84 20.36
CA VAL A 353 5.96 -17.33 21.11
C VAL A 353 6.38 -16.99 22.55
N PRO A 354 6.82 -15.75 22.83
CA PRO A 354 7.05 -15.30 24.19
C PRO A 354 5.73 -15.14 24.95
N THR A 355 5.69 -15.57 26.21
CA THR A 355 4.49 -15.53 27.04
C THR A 355 4.81 -15.32 28.51
N ARG A 356 3.83 -14.81 29.26
CA ARG A 356 3.82 -14.81 30.73
C ARG A 356 2.37 -14.82 31.21
N ASN A 357 2.00 -15.82 32.00
CA ASN A 357 0.64 -16.02 32.50
C ASN A 357 -0.39 -16.03 31.35
N ALA A 358 -1.61 -15.52 31.59
CA ALA A 358 -2.68 -15.37 30.60
C ALA A 358 -2.97 -16.65 29.79
N VAL A 359 -3.10 -17.78 30.49
CA VAL A 359 -3.25 -19.12 29.91
C VAL A 359 -4.33 -19.20 28.84
N ALA A 360 -5.43 -18.46 28.97
CA ALA A 360 -6.52 -18.46 27.99
C ALA A 360 -6.07 -17.95 26.61
N LEU A 361 -5.26 -16.88 26.57
CA LEU A 361 -4.74 -16.32 25.32
C LEU A 361 -3.70 -17.24 24.69
N LEU A 362 -2.73 -17.68 25.50
CA LEU A 362 -1.70 -18.60 25.03
C LEU A 362 -2.33 -19.88 24.47
N ARG A 363 -3.33 -20.43 25.16
CA ARG A 363 -4.05 -21.63 24.72
C ARG A 363 -4.76 -21.41 23.39
N GLN A 364 -5.51 -20.32 23.26
CA GLN A 364 -6.18 -19.97 22.02
C GLN A 364 -5.17 -19.79 20.87
N CYS A 365 -4.04 -19.13 21.13
CA CYS A 365 -2.98 -18.92 20.17
C CYS A 365 -2.40 -20.25 19.68
N ILE A 366 -1.88 -21.08 20.59
CA ILE A 366 -1.24 -22.35 20.25
C ILE A 366 -2.22 -23.32 19.59
N GLU A 367 -3.43 -23.47 20.13
CA GLU A 367 -4.44 -24.35 19.54
C GLU A 367 -4.86 -23.87 18.14
N SER A 368 -4.98 -22.55 17.91
CA SER A 368 -5.27 -22.01 16.58
C SER A 368 -4.13 -22.22 15.59
N ILE A 369 -2.87 -22.14 16.04
CA ILE A 369 -1.70 -22.38 15.19
C ILE A 369 -1.63 -23.86 14.82
N VAL A 370 -1.67 -24.76 15.81
CA VAL A 370 -1.55 -26.21 15.60
C VAL A 370 -2.72 -26.76 14.77
N GLY A 371 -3.95 -26.32 15.09
CA GLY A 371 -5.15 -26.79 14.39
C GLY A 371 -5.45 -26.07 13.08
N GLY A 372 -4.93 -24.85 12.89
CA GLY A 372 -5.28 -23.98 11.77
C GLY A 372 -4.20 -23.85 10.70
N THR A 373 -2.94 -24.20 10.96
CA THR A 373 -1.83 -23.97 10.02
C THR A 373 -1.63 -25.15 9.07
N ALA A 374 -1.64 -24.90 7.76
CA ALA A 374 -1.45 -25.94 6.73
C ALA A 374 0.01 -26.13 6.29
N TYR A 375 0.95 -25.36 6.87
CA TYR A 375 2.37 -25.46 6.53
C TYR A 375 2.95 -26.80 6.99
N PRO A 376 3.73 -27.51 6.16
CA PRO A 376 4.07 -28.91 6.44
C PRO A 376 5.19 -29.11 7.47
N ASP A 377 6.14 -28.17 7.58
CA ASP A 377 7.35 -28.35 8.39
C ASP A 377 7.57 -27.13 9.31
N PHE A 378 6.96 -27.18 10.49
CA PHE A 378 7.16 -26.16 11.51
C PHE A 378 7.22 -26.73 12.93
N ASP A 379 7.96 -26.06 13.79
CA ASP A 379 7.99 -26.26 15.24
C ASP A 379 7.67 -24.96 15.98
N ILE A 380 7.25 -25.07 17.25
CA ILE A 380 6.91 -23.93 18.10
C ILE A 380 7.86 -23.89 19.30
N LEU A 381 8.52 -22.75 19.49
CA LEU A 381 9.31 -22.45 20.67
C LEU A 381 8.56 -21.43 21.54
N VAL A 382 8.02 -21.90 22.66
CA VAL A 382 7.32 -21.06 23.65
C VAL A 382 8.33 -20.61 24.70
N ILE A 383 8.38 -19.30 24.97
CA ILE A 383 9.31 -18.72 25.94
C ILE A 383 8.51 -18.18 27.11
N ASP A 384 8.50 -18.94 28.21
CA ASP A 384 7.90 -18.56 29.48
C ASP A 384 8.80 -17.54 30.21
N ASN A 385 8.39 -16.26 30.20
CA ASN A 385 9.10 -15.21 30.93
C ASN A 385 8.67 -15.13 32.41
N GLY A 386 8.89 -16.24 33.13
CA GLY A 386 8.66 -16.32 34.57
C GLY A 386 7.18 -16.29 34.96
N SER A 387 6.34 -17.09 34.30
CA SER A 387 4.96 -17.31 34.75
C SER A 387 4.94 -17.84 36.19
N ASP A 388 3.97 -17.35 36.94
CA ASP A 388 3.72 -17.64 38.36
C ASP A 388 2.25 -18.05 38.63
N ASP A 389 1.37 -17.93 37.63
CA ASP A 389 0.01 -18.44 37.66
C ASP A 389 -0.01 -19.99 37.58
N PRO A 390 -0.61 -20.70 38.55
CA PRO A 390 -0.68 -22.16 38.54
C PRO A 390 -1.29 -22.76 37.27
N ASP A 391 -2.31 -22.11 36.69
CA ASP A 391 -2.99 -22.62 35.49
C ASP A 391 -2.10 -22.47 34.26
N ALA A 392 -1.39 -21.34 34.13
CA ALA A 392 -0.39 -21.13 33.09
C ALA A 392 0.77 -22.14 33.20
N LEU A 393 1.29 -22.37 34.41
CA LEU A 393 2.36 -23.34 34.65
C LEU A 393 1.92 -24.79 34.35
N ALA A 394 0.68 -25.14 34.68
CA ALA A 394 0.11 -26.44 34.30
C ALA A 394 0.07 -26.60 32.78
N TYR A 395 -0.46 -25.61 32.06
CA TYR A 395 -0.55 -25.66 30.60
C TYR A 395 0.82 -25.68 29.91
N LEU A 396 1.80 -24.91 30.39
CA LEU A 396 3.16 -24.92 29.84
C LEU A 396 3.82 -26.30 29.97
N ARG A 397 3.54 -27.05 31.04
CA ARG A 397 4.02 -28.45 31.17
C ARG A 397 3.33 -29.37 30.17
N GLU A 398 2.04 -29.19 29.91
CA GLU A 398 1.31 -29.94 28.87
C GLU A 398 1.88 -29.64 27.47
N LEU A 399 2.17 -28.37 27.18
CA LEU A 399 2.78 -27.96 25.93
C LEU A 399 4.16 -28.58 25.72
N GLY A 400 5.03 -28.58 26.74
CA GLY A 400 6.37 -29.15 26.64
C GLY A 400 6.39 -30.67 26.42
N ALA A 401 5.26 -31.37 26.66
CA ALA A 401 5.10 -32.79 26.33
C ALA A 401 4.51 -33.03 24.93
N SER A 402 4.07 -31.98 24.24
CA SER A 402 3.42 -32.06 22.94
C SER A 402 4.46 -32.14 21.80
N PRO A 403 4.30 -33.04 20.81
CA PRO A 403 5.23 -33.13 19.69
C PRO A 403 5.34 -31.80 18.92
N GLY A 404 6.56 -31.41 18.56
CA GLY A 404 6.81 -30.18 17.80
C GLY A 404 6.72 -28.89 18.61
N ILE A 405 6.52 -28.95 19.94
CA ILE A 405 6.52 -27.78 20.82
C ILE A 405 7.62 -27.92 21.86
N GLU A 406 8.47 -26.90 21.96
CA GLU A 406 9.47 -26.76 23.02
C GLU A 406 9.10 -25.59 23.92
N VAL A 407 9.19 -25.76 25.24
CA VAL A 407 8.94 -24.71 26.22
C VAL A 407 10.24 -24.39 26.94
N VAL A 408 10.66 -23.13 26.86
CA VAL A 408 11.86 -22.60 27.51
C VAL A 408 11.44 -21.61 28.59
N ARG A 409 11.97 -21.79 29.80
CA ARG A 409 11.80 -20.81 30.88
C ARG A 409 12.93 -19.78 30.90
N ASP A 410 12.56 -18.52 31.09
CA ASP A 410 13.46 -17.38 31.28
C ASP A 410 12.95 -16.48 32.41
N ASP A 411 13.55 -16.61 33.60
CA ASP A 411 13.18 -15.83 34.79
C ASP A 411 13.80 -14.40 34.81
N GLY A 412 14.38 -13.94 33.71
CA GLY A 412 14.95 -12.61 33.58
C GLY A 412 13.88 -11.49 33.57
N PRO A 413 14.29 -10.22 33.77
CA PRO A 413 13.38 -9.09 33.65
C PRO A 413 12.79 -9.00 32.23
N PHE A 414 11.54 -8.55 32.13
CA PHE A 414 10.84 -8.49 30.83
C PHE A 414 11.60 -7.63 29.82
N ASN A 415 12.03 -8.27 28.75
CA ASN A 415 12.71 -7.69 27.60
C ASN A 415 12.29 -8.49 26.37
N TYR A 416 11.27 -8.01 25.66
CA TYR A 416 10.69 -8.68 24.51
C TYR A 416 11.75 -8.97 23.43
N ALA A 417 12.58 -7.95 23.13
CA ALA A 417 13.67 -8.10 22.17
C ALA A 417 14.66 -9.19 22.59
N GLY A 418 15.05 -9.20 23.87
CA GLY A 418 16.00 -10.20 24.39
C GLY A 418 15.45 -11.62 24.43
N LEU A 419 14.18 -11.79 24.79
CA LEU A 419 13.51 -13.10 24.76
C LEU A 419 13.50 -13.68 23.34
N ASN A 420 13.10 -12.87 22.36
CA ASN A 420 13.09 -13.27 20.96
C ASN A 420 14.51 -13.55 20.42
N ASN A 421 15.51 -12.72 20.72
CA ASN A 421 16.89 -12.96 20.30
C ASN A 421 17.43 -14.32 20.79
N ARG A 422 17.23 -14.63 22.08
CA ARG A 422 17.64 -15.92 22.66
C ARG A 422 16.89 -17.09 22.05
N ALA A 423 15.61 -16.90 21.71
CA ALA A 423 14.80 -17.91 21.05
C ALA A 423 15.24 -18.15 19.60
N VAL A 424 15.49 -17.10 18.81
CA VAL A 424 15.98 -17.21 17.43
C VAL A 424 17.32 -17.95 17.38
N ALA A 425 18.22 -17.69 18.33
CA ALA A 425 19.49 -18.42 18.41
C ALA A 425 19.29 -19.95 18.57
N ARG A 426 18.21 -20.37 19.24
CA ARG A 426 17.84 -21.79 19.46
C ARG A 426 16.98 -22.38 18.35
N ALA A 427 16.33 -21.54 17.55
CA ALA A 427 15.44 -21.96 16.48
C ALA A 427 16.15 -22.90 15.49
N ARG A 428 15.48 -23.96 15.09
CA ARG A 428 16.01 -24.95 14.15
C ARG A 428 15.68 -24.59 12.70
N GLY A 429 14.59 -23.86 12.49
CA GLY A 429 14.13 -23.44 11.17
C GLY A 429 15.11 -22.51 10.47
N GLU A 430 15.22 -22.68 9.15
CA GLU A 430 15.88 -21.72 8.26
C GLU A 430 15.13 -20.39 8.21
N VAL A 431 13.82 -20.45 8.49
CA VAL A 431 12.92 -19.32 8.61
C VAL A 431 12.39 -19.27 10.05
N VAL A 432 12.31 -18.07 10.61
CA VAL A 432 11.73 -17.83 11.94
C VAL A 432 10.50 -16.95 11.82
N ALA A 433 9.49 -17.22 12.64
CA ALA A 433 8.31 -16.38 12.79
C ALA A 433 8.24 -15.85 14.22
N LEU A 434 8.31 -14.53 14.39
CA LEU A 434 8.01 -13.89 15.67
C LEU A 434 6.49 -13.74 15.78
N VAL A 435 5.90 -14.31 16.83
CA VAL A 435 4.45 -14.38 16.99
C VAL A 435 4.09 -14.05 18.43
N ASN A 436 3.21 -13.08 18.63
CA ASN A 436 2.71 -12.79 19.98
C ASN A 436 1.76 -13.91 20.47
N ASN A 437 1.69 -14.11 21.79
CA ASN A 437 0.88 -15.16 22.42
C ASN A 437 -0.64 -14.92 22.37
N ASP A 438 -1.10 -13.83 21.75
CA ASP A 438 -2.49 -13.40 21.66
C ASP A 438 -2.95 -13.22 20.20
N VAL A 439 -2.27 -13.87 19.25
CA VAL A 439 -2.77 -14.01 17.88
C VAL A 439 -3.68 -15.23 17.72
N GLU A 440 -4.58 -15.17 16.75
CA GLU A 440 -5.44 -16.29 16.35
C GLU A 440 -5.45 -16.44 14.83
N VAL A 441 -5.15 -17.64 14.34
CA VAL A 441 -5.11 -17.96 12.91
C VAL A 441 -6.51 -17.87 12.29
N VAL A 442 -6.63 -17.10 11.19
CA VAL A 442 -7.88 -17.02 10.40
C VAL A 442 -7.77 -17.82 9.10
N SER A 443 -6.67 -17.66 8.38
CA SER A 443 -6.43 -18.32 7.09
C SER A 443 -5.41 -19.46 7.23
N SER A 444 -5.75 -20.68 6.83
CA SER A 444 -4.85 -21.82 7.04
C SER A 444 -3.53 -21.77 6.27
N GLY A 445 -3.54 -21.08 5.13
CA GLY A 445 -2.35 -20.84 4.30
C GLY A 445 -1.48 -19.65 4.75
N TRP A 446 -1.75 -19.03 5.91
CA TRP A 446 -1.06 -17.81 6.35
C TRP A 446 0.47 -17.96 6.36
N LEU A 447 0.98 -19.05 6.95
CA LEU A 447 2.42 -19.25 7.08
C LEU A 447 3.05 -19.57 5.72
N GLN A 448 2.38 -20.36 4.89
CA GLN A 448 2.82 -20.63 3.52
C GLN A 448 2.95 -19.34 2.70
N GLU A 449 1.94 -18.48 2.76
CA GLU A 449 1.95 -17.17 2.08
C GLU A 449 3.17 -16.36 2.52
N MET A 450 3.35 -16.17 3.83
CA MET A 450 4.44 -15.35 4.37
C MET A 450 5.83 -15.94 4.08
N VAL A 451 6.00 -17.26 4.23
CA VAL A 451 7.28 -17.94 3.96
C VAL A 451 7.62 -17.87 2.47
N SER A 452 6.64 -18.08 1.58
CA SER A 452 6.87 -18.01 0.13
C SER A 452 7.38 -16.65 -0.34
N ILE A 453 7.00 -15.57 0.36
CA ILE A 453 7.49 -14.20 0.14
C ILE A 453 8.85 -14.03 0.82
N ALA A 454 9.03 -14.50 2.05
CA ALA A 454 10.25 -14.30 2.84
C ALA A 454 11.49 -14.93 2.19
N VAL A 455 11.32 -16.01 1.43
CA VAL A 455 12.42 -16.66 0.69
C VAL A 455 12.75 -16.00 -0.65
N GLN A 456 11.98 -15.00 -1.09
CA GLN A 456 12.27 -14.31 -2.34
C GLN A 456 13.56 -13.46 -2.23
N PRO A 457 14.34 -13.34 -3.32
CA PRO A 457 15.53 -12.51 -3.34
C PRO A 457 15.27 -11.06 -2.91
N GLY A 458 16.12 -10.58 -1.99
CA GLY A 458 16.09 -9.21 -1.48
C GLY A 458 14.94 -8.89 -0.52
N VAL A 459 14.15 -9.88 -0.07
CA VAL A 459 13.14 -9.69 0.99
C VAL A 459 13.77 -9.87 2.37
N GLY A 460 13.49 -8.93 3.27
CA GLY A 460 13.97 -8.91 4.65
C GLY A 460 12.94 -9.54 5.60
N ALA A 461 11.96 -8.75 6.02
CA ALA A 461 10.86 -9.21 6.88
C ALA A 461 9.52 -9.25 6.12
N VAL A 462 8.64 -10.17 6.50
CA VAL A 462 7.26 -10.28 5.98
C VAL A 462 6.26 -10.12 7.11
N GLY A 463 5.31 -9.20 6.98
CA GLY A 463 4.23 -8.96 7.95
C GLY A 463 2.87 -9.43 7.46
N ALA A 464 2.07 -9.96 8.39
CA ALA A 464 0.69 -10.39 8.14
C ALA A 464 -0.30 -9.21 8.20
N LYS A 465 -1.51 -9.40 7.68
CA LYS A 465 -2.66 -8.54 7.99
C LYS A 465 -3.25 -8.94 9.33
N LEU A 466 -3.14 -8.06 10.32
CA LEU A 466 -3.72 -8.29 11.64
C LEU A 466 -5.04 -7.54 11.77
N LEU A 467 -6.04 -8.21 12.33
CA LEU A 467 -7.36 -7.67 12.57
C LEU A 467 -7.63 -7.53 14.06
N PHE A 468 -8.38 -6.48 14.41
CA PHE A 468 -9.09 -6.42 15.67
C PHE A 468 -10.25 -7.42 15.69
N ALA A 469 -10.78 -7.71 16.88
CA ALA A 469 -11.93 -8.60 17.07
C ALA A 469 -13.21 -8.13 16.37
N ASP A 470 -13.31 -6.85 16.01
CA ASP A 470 -14.42 -6.26 15.24
C ASP A 470 -14.24 -6.37 13.71
N GLU A 471 -13.25 -7.14 13.26
CA GLU A 471 -12.89 -7.35 11.85
C GLU A 471 -12.43 -6.07 11.11
N THR A 472 -12.01 -5.05 11.87
CA THR A 472 -11.27 -3.91 11.31
C THR A 472 -9.77 -4.20 11.32
N VAL A 473 -9.04 -3.58 10.39
CA VAL A 473 -7.59 -3.72 10.28
C VAL A 473 -6.92 -3.09 11.50
N GLN A 474 -6.04 -3.85 12.15
CA GLN A 474 -5.13 -3.36 13.17
C GLN A 474 -3.74 -3.11 12.58
N HIS A 475 -3.28 -4.00 11.69
CA HIS A 475 -1.98 -3.89 11.03
C HIS A 475 -2.09 -4.05 9.51
N GLY A 476 -1.91 -2.94 8.78
CA GLY A 476 -1.77 -2.90 7.33
C GLY A 476 -0.33 -2.58 6.86
N GLY A 477 0.68 -2.88 7.70
CA GLY A 477 2.05 -2.36 7.59
C GLY A 477 2.29 -1.14 8.50
N VAL A 478 3.55 -0.74 8.68
CA VAL A 478 3.95 0.42 9.50
C VAL A 478 4.36 1.61 8.63
N LEU A 479 3.82 2.79 8.97
CA LEU A 479 4.19 4.09 8.41
C LEU A 479 4.98 4.88 9.45
N LEU A 480 6.19 5.33 9.12
CA LEU A 480 7.03 6.13 10.00
C LEU A 480 6.54 7.59 10.05
N GLY A 481 6.85 8.26 11.14
CA GLY A 481 6.45 9.64 11.43
C GLY A 481 4.99 9.79 11.91
N VAL A 482 4.10 8.87 11.52
CA VAL A 482 2.71 8.86 11.98
C VAL A 482 2.67 8.71 13.50
N GLY A 483 1.95 9.59 14.21
CA GLY A 483 1.91 9.58 15.68
C GLY A 483 3.24 9.96 16.35
N GLY A 484 4.20 10.50 15.58
CA GLY A 484 5.48 11.00 16.08
C GLY A 484 6.69 10.09 15.80
N ILE A 485 6.51 8.76 15.78
CA ILE A 485 7.56 7.78 15.45
C ILE A 485 7.07 6.84 14.36
N ALA A 486 5.95 6.17 14.60
CA ALA A 486 5.36 5.19 13.70
C ALA A 486 3.90 4.91 14.05
N GLY A 487 3.09 4.62 13.03
CA GLY A 487 1.69 4.20 13.16
C GLY A 487 1.34 3.10 12.14
N HIS A 488 0.15 2.51 12.26
CA HIS A 488 -0.27 1.42 11.40
C HIS A 488 -1.11 1.91 10.22
N ALA A 489 -0.75 1.48 9.01
CA ALA A 489 -1.51 1.80 7.81
C ALA A 489 -2.91 1.16 7.88
N HIS A 490 -3.92 1.92 7.46
CA HIS A 490 -5.31 1.48 7.32
C HIS A 490 -5.98 1.02 8.62
N LYS A 491 -5.48 1.45 9.78
CA LYS A 491 -6.06 1.07 11.06
C LYS A 491 -7.54 1.45 11.13
N HIS A 492 -8.36 0.57 11.69
CA HIS A 492 -9.82 0.68 11.82
C HIS A 492 -10.62 0.66 10.51
N VAL A 493 -9.97 0.49 9.35
CA VAL A 493 -10.66 0.24 8.09
C VAL A 493 -11.21 -1.20 8.08
N PRO A 494 -12.44 -1.46 7.60
CA PRO A 494 -12.96 -2.83 7.52
C PRO A 494 -12.06 -3.76 6.71
N ALA A 495 -11.91 -5.03 7.12
CA ALA A 495 -10.97 -5.97 6.49
C ALA A 495 -11.15 -6.13 4.96
N TRP A 496 -12.38 -6.01 4.46
CA TRP A 496 -12.74 -6.13 3.04
C TRP A 496 -12.65 -4.82 2.26
N HIS A 497 -12.37 -3.70 2.92
CA HIS A 497 -12.31 -2.41 2.25
C HIS A 497 -10.95 -2.26 1.55
N PRO A 498 -10.90 -1.68 0.34
CA PRO A 498 -9.68 -1.59 -0.46
C PRO A 498 -8.62 -0.66 0.16
N GLY A 499 -9.05 0.27 1.00
CA GLY A 499 -8.16 1.26 1.62
C GLY A 499 -7.72 2.33 0.64
N TYR A 500 -6.64 3.03 0.99
CA TYR A 500 -6.10 4.12 0.18
C TYR A 500 -5.51 3.54 -1.11
N PHE A 501 -6.11 3.84 -2.26
CA PHE A 501 -5.69 3.34 -3.58
C PHE A 501 -5.45 1.81 -3.60
N GLN A 502 -6.41 1.04 -3.09
CA GLN A 502 -6.37 -0.44 -3.05
C GLN A 502 -5.25 -1.04 -2.18
N ARG A 503 -4.44 -0.21 -1.50
CA ARG A 503 -3.28 -0.68 -0.74
C ARG A 503 -3.63 -1.56 0.46
N ALA A 504 -4.84 -1.52 1.02
CA ALA A 504 -5.21 -2.44 2.11
C ALA A 504 -5.49 -3.88 1.63
N GLN A 505 -5.40 -4.11 0.32
CA GLN A 505 -5.61 -5.40 -0.34
C GLN A 505 -4.46 -5.79 -1.26
N SER A 506 -3.37 -5.01 -1.28
CA SER A 506 -2.22 -5.33 -2.11
C SER A 506 -0.95 -5.63 -1.36
N LEU A 507 -0.24 -6.64 -1.88
CA LEU A 507 1.14 -6.92 -1.53
C LEU A 507 1.98 -5.67 -1.78
N GLN A 508 2.72 -5.22 -0.79
CA GLN A 508 3.55 -4.03 -0.94
C GLN A 508 4.77 -4.06 -0.04
N SER A 509 5.84 -3.42 -0.49
CA SER A 509 6.97 -3.08 0.37
C SER A 509 6.55 -2.00 1.37
N MET A 510 6.95 -2.16 2.64
CA MET A 510 6.75 -1.20 3.72
C MET A 510 8.10 -0.86 4.36
N SER A 511 8.18 0.28 5.06
CA SER A 511 9.38 0.59 5.84
C SER A 511 9.55 -0.38 7.00
N ALA A 512 8.45 -0.74 7.67
CA ALA A 512 8.44 -1.77 8.70
C ALA A 512 7.12 -2.55 8.75
N VAL A 513 7.18 -3.70 9.42
CA VAL A 513 6.05 -4.55 9.80
C VAL A 513 6.17 -4.90 11.28
N THR A 514 5.08 -5.29 11.93
CA THR A 514 5.12 -5.56 13.39
C THR A 514 5.51 -6.99 13.72
N ALA A 515 6.23 -7.18 14.82
CA ALA A 515 6.57 -8.50 15.37
C ALA A 515 5.39 -9.22 16.07
N ALA A 516 4.17 -8.65 16.07
CA ALA A 516 3.00 -9.42 16.47
C ALA A 516 2.77 -10.65 15.56
N CYS A 517 3.12 -10.54 14.28
CA CYS A 517 3.32 -11.68 13.38
C CYS A 517 4.28 -11.27 12.24
N LEU A 518 5.55 -11.66 12.36
CA LEU A 518 6.64 -11.33 11.44
C LEU A 518 7.42 -12.58 11.05
N VAL A 519 7.60 -12.82 9.75
CA VAL A 519 8.40 -13.93 9.22
C VAL A 519 9.68 -13.40 8.57
N VAL A 520 10.82 -14.03 8.85
CA VAL A 520 12.13 -13.64 8.32
C VAL A 520 13.05 -14.85 8.20
N GLN A 521 13.95 -14.85 7.21
CA GLN A 521 15.01 -15.86 7.13
C GLN A 521 15.95 -15.69 8.33
N LYS A 522 16.24 -16.78 9.05
CA LYS A 522 17.08 -16.75 10.27
C LYS A 522 18.43 -16.08 10.02
N ARG A 523 19.06 -16.39 8.88
CA ARG A 523 20.34 -15.77 8.47
C ARG A 523 20.27 -14.25 8.41
N LEU A 524 19.15 -13.67 7.96
CA LEU A 524 18.97 -12.22 7.84
C LEU A 524 18.73 -11.58 9.21
N TYR A 525 18.02 -12.28 10.08
CA TYR A 525 17.86 -11.86 11.47
C TYR A 525 19.22 -11.74 12.16
N GLU A 526 20.08 -12.76 11.99
CA GLU A 526 21.44 -12.79 12.55
C GLU A 526 22.36 -11.75 11.88
N GLU A 527 22.29 -11.58 10.56
CA GLU A 527 23.10 -10.64 9.78
C GLU A 527 22.98 -9.20 10.29
N VAL A 528 21.77 -8.75 10.64
CA VAL A 528 21.54 -7.39 11.14
C VAL A 528 21.57 -7.28 12.68
N GLY A 529 21.98 -8.33 13.37
CA GLY A 529 22.12 -8.36 14.83
C GLY A 529 20.81 -8.45 15.61
N GLY A 530 19.73 -8.95 14.99
CA GLY A 530 18.44 -9.18 15.64
C GLY A 530 17.73 -7.93 16.17
N LEU A 531 16.88 -8.09 17.19
CA LEU A 531 16.19 -6.99 17.85
C LEU A 531 17.12 -6.28 18.84
N ASP A 532 17.01 -4.96 18.98
CA ASP A 532 17.85 -4.18 19.91
C ASP A 532 17.40 -4.36 21.38
N GLU A 533 17.90 -5.41 22.01
CA GLU A 533 17.59 -5.75 23.41
C GLU A 533 18.22 -4.82 24.46
N ARG A 534 19.05 -3.86 24.05
CA ARG A 534 19.72 -2.92 24.97
C ARG A 534 18.93 -1.63 25.11
N HIS A 535 18.55 -1.05 23.97
CA HIS A 535 17.91 0.27 23.91
C HIS A 535 16.42 0.20 23.58
N LEU A 536 15.93 -0.87 22.97
CA LEU A 536 14.52 -1.04 22.55
C LEU A 536 13.97 -2.36 23.11
N LYS A 537 13.78 -2.40 24.43
CA LYS A 537 13.43 -3.64 25.15
C LYS A 537 11.99 -4.08 24.88
N VAL A 538 11.08 -3.13 24.71
CA VAL A 538 9.63 -3.41 24.63
C VAL A 538 8.97 -2.75 23.42
N ALA A 539 9.15 -1.44 23.20
CA ALA A 539 8.57 -0.75 22.06
C ALA A 539 9.57 -0.57 20.91
N TYR A 540 9.05 -0.43 19.68
CA TYR A 540 9.78 -0.10 18.46
C TYR A 540 10.92 -1.03 18.03
N ASN A 541 11.18 -2.13 18.73
CA ASN A 541 12.25 -3.08 18.38
C ASN A 541 12.03 -3.74 17.01
N ASP A 542 10.78 -4.06 16.68
CA ASP A 542 10.36 -4.61 15.39
C ASP A 542 10.56 -3.60 14.26
N ILE A 543 10.26 -2.33 14.52
CA ILE A 543 10.50 -1.23 13.58
C ILE A 543 12.00 -1.03 13.37
N ASP A 544 12.80 -0.89 14.43
CA ASP A 544 14.27 -0.79 14.32
C ASP A 544 14.87 -1.98 13.56
N PHE A 545 14.41 -3.19 13.82
CA PHE A 545 14.83 -4.39 13.10
C PHE A 545 14.53 -4.31 11.60
N CYS A 546 13.30 -3.93 11.22
CA CYS A 546 12.93 -3.70 9.83
C CYS A 546 13.80 -2.62 9.17
N LEU A 547 14.13 -1.54 9.89
CA LEU A 547 14.98 -0.47 9.37
C LEU A 547 16.44 -0.89 9.22
N LYS A 548 16.96 -1.77 10.09
CA LYS A 548 18.28 -2.39 9.92
C LYS A 548 18.33 -3.30 8.69
N LEU A 549 17.29 -4.13 8.47
CA LEU A 549 17.15 -4.92 7.23
C LEU A 549 17.15 -4.02 5.99
N ARG A 550 16.43 -2.90 6.04
CA ARG A 550 16.42 -1.91 4.97
C ARG A 550 17.79 -1.29 4.72
N ALA A 551 18.50 -0.91 5.79
CA ALA A 551 19.85 -0.36 5.69
C ALA A 551 20.85 -1.38 5.09
N ALA A 552 20.62 -2.68 5.29
CA ALA A 552 21.39 -3.76 4.67
C ALA A 552 20.99 -4.07 3.21
N GLY A 553 20.02 -3.34 2.64
CA GLY A 553 19.60 -3.47 1.24
C GLY A 553 18.43 -4.42 1.00
N TYR A 554 17.81 -4.95 2.06
CA TYR A 554 16.60 -5.78 1.94
C TYR A 554 15.33 -4.91 1.97
N ARG A 555 14.23 -5.41 1.40
CA ARG A 555 12.91 -4.78 1.48
C ARG A 555 11.99 -5.56 2.41
N ASN A 556 11.27 -4.87 3.28
CA ASN A 556 10.25 -5.49 4.12
C ASN A 556 8.92 -5.48 3.38
N VAL A 557 8.18 -6.58 3.42
CA VAL A 557 6.96 -6.77 2.64
C VAL A 557 5.79 -7.01 3.58
N TRP A 558 4.65 -6.40 3.30
CA TRP A 558 3.39 -6.70 3.98
C TRP A 558 2.47 -7.43 3.00
N THR A 559 1.86 -8.54 3.43
CA THR A 559 0.89 -9.29 2.64
C THR A 559 -0.53 -9.20 3.24
N PRO A 560 -1.53 -8.81 2.43
CA PRO A 560 -2.94 -8.83 2.84
C PRO A 560 -3.53 -10.24 2.88
N HIS A 561 -2.80 -11.26 2.41
CA HIS A 561 -3.32 -12.61 2.19
C HIS A 561 -2.99 -13.60 3.31
N ALA A 562 -2.16 -13.21 4.28
CA ALA A 562 -2.00 -13.89 5.56
C ALA A 562 -2.76 -13.10 6.62
N VAL A 563 -3.91 -13.63 7.06
CA VAL A 563 -4.81 -12.92 7.98
C VAL A 563 -4.87 -13.61 9.32
N LEU A 564 -4.69 -12.85 10.39
CA LEU A 564 -4.82 -13.29 11.77
C LEU A 564 -5.59 -12.24 12.59
N PHE A 565 -6.28 -12.66 13.65
CA PHE A 565 -6.68 -11.75 14.71
C PHE A 565 -5.53 -11.53 15.68
N HIS A 566 -5.46 -10.35 16.31
CA HIS A 566 -4.51 -10.08 17.39
C HIS A 566 -5.22 -9.33 18.52
N HIS A 567 -5.32 -10.00 19.67
CA HIS A 567 -6.21 -9.66 20.80
C HIS A 567 -5.57 -8.68 21.81
N GLU A 568 -4.72 -7.77 21.32
CA GLU A 568 -3.81 -6.81 22.01
C GLU A 568 -4.30 -6.23 23.36
N SER A 569 -5.61 -6.03 23.53
CA SER A 569 -6.22 -5.44 24.74
C SER A 569 -6.34 -6.38 25.94
N ALA A 570 -5.95 -7.65 25.83
CA ALA A 570 -6.17 -8.64 26.88
C ALA A 570 -5.01 -8.78 27.90
N THR A 571 -3.79 -8.34 27.58
CA THR A 571 -2.61 -8.49 28.46
C THR A 571 -2.01 -7.19 29.00
N ARG A 572 -2.24 -6.04 28.34
CA ARG A 572 -1.77 -4.74 28.81
C ARG A 572 -2.85 -4.06 29.64
N GLY A 573 -2.76 -4.21 30.97
CA GLY A 573 -3.60 -3.48 31.91
C GLY A 573 -3.63 -1.97 31.63
N GLN A 574 -4.78 -1.33 31.87
CA GLN A 574 -5.07 0.05 31.49
C GLN A 574 -4.22 1.12 32.20
N GLU A 575 -3.43 0.76 33.20
CA GLU A 575 -2.56 1.69 33.93
C GLU A 575 -1.11 1.56 33.49
N VAL A 576 -0.64 2.54 32.70
CA VAL A 576 0.79 2.71 32.42
C VAL A 576 1.45 3.30 33.66
N SER A 577 2.39 2.58 34.26
CA SER A 577 3.22 3.07 35.37
C SER A 577 4.20 4.17 34.91
N ASP A 578 4.72 4.97 35.86
CA ASP A 578 5.76 5.97 35.55
C ASP A 578 7.02 5.35 34.94
N ALA A 579 7.41 4.17 35.40
CA ALA A 579 8.55 3.44 34.85
C ALA A 579 8.32 3.01 33.40
N GLN A 580 7.10 2.58 33.04
CA GLN A 580 6.76 2.24 31.66
C GLN A 580 6.73 3.48 30.76
N ARG A 581 6.23 4.62 31.26
CA ARG A 581 6.29 5.91 30.53
C ARG A 581 7.73 6.37 30.30
N ALA A 582 8.57 6.33 31.34
CA ALA A 582 9.97 6.72 31.24
C ALA A 582 10.73 5.85 30.23
N ARG A 583 10.55 4.52 30.30
CA ARG A 583 11.11 3.60 29.31
C ARG A 583 10.65 3.91 27.89
N LEU A 584 9.34 4.10 27.68
CA LEU A 584 8.80 4.43 26.36
C LEU A 584 9.43 5.72 25.81
N ALA A 585 9.59 6.75 26.64
CA ALA A 585 10.24 8.00 26.25
C ALA A 585 11.72 7.80 25.85
N GLU A 586 12.47 6.94 26.55
CA GLU A 586 13.84 6.57 26.18
C GLU A 586 13.89 5.80 24.85
N GLU A 587 12.98 4.85 24.64
CA GLU A 587 12.86 4.07 23.40
C GLU A 587 12.49 4.96 22.20
N GLU A 588 11.56 5.91 22.39
CA GLU A 588 11.23 6.93 21.38
C GLU A 588 12.43 7.82 21.05
N LEU A 589 13.19 8.27 22.06
CA LEU A 589 14.38 9.09 21.85
C LEU A 589 15.43 8.34 21.04
N CYS A 590 15.65 7.06 21.34
CA CYS A 590 16.54 6.18 20.57
C CYS A 590 16.13 6.14 19.09
N MET A 591 14.84 5.91 18.81
CA MET A 591 14.32 5.90 17.44
C MET A 591 14.52 7.25 16.73
N ARG A 592 14.24 8.38 17.39
CA ARG A 592 14.45 9.71 16.81
C ARG A 592 15.92 9.96 16.50
N GLN A 593 16.83 9.61 17.40
CA GLN A 593 18.26 9.82 17.20
C GLN A 593 18.81 8.96 16.06
N ARG A 594 18.42 7.68 16.01
CA ARG A 594 18.95 6.71 15.05
C ARG A 594 18.34 6.82 13.66
N TRP A 595 17.03 7.08 13.58
CA TRP A 595 16.26 6.98 12.33
C TRP A 595 15.54 8.27 11.93
N SER A 596 16.00 9.43 12.43
CA SER A 596 15.39 10.75 12.17
C SER A 596 15.05 11.01 10.70
N SER A 597 15.96 10.67 9.77
CA SER A 597 15.77 10.91 8.34
C SER A 597 14.62 10.10 7.75
N LEU A 598 14.53 8.81 8.08
CA LEU A 598 13.45 7.92 7.65
C LEU A 598 12.12 8.23 8.35
N ILE A 599 12.15 8.61 9.63
CA ILE A 599 10.95 9.06 10.36
C ILE A 599 10.38 10.33 9.73
N ALA A 600 11.24 11.26 9.30
CA ALA A 600 10.81 12.47 8.62
C ALA A 600 10.29 12.21 7.19
N ASN A 601 10.90 11.26 6.48
CA ASN A 601 10.64 10.95 5.07
C ASN A 601 10.55 9.43 4.85
N ASP A 602 9.41 8.85 5.23
CA ASP A 602 9.14 7.45 4.99
C ASP A 602 8.94 7.16 3.50
N PRO A 603 9.75 6.31 2.86
CA PRO A 603 9.57 5.95 1.44
C PRO A 603 8.24 5.25 1.15
N ALA A 604 7.60 4.61 2.14
CA ALA A 604 6.29 3.97 1.97
C ALA A 604 5.10 4.95 2.13
N TYR A 605 5.36 6.23 2.45
CA TYR A 605 4.33 7.21 2.78
C TYR A 605 4.60 8.61 2.19
N ASN A 606 3.69 9.05 1.32
CA ASN A 606 3.85 10.31 0.61
C ASN A 606 3.85 11.53 1.56
N PRO A 607 4.75 12.52 1.37
CA PRO A 607 4.82 13.73 2.19
C PRO A 607 3.60 14.65 2.10
N ASN A 608 2.73 14.49 1.09
CA ASN A 608 1.44 15.17 0.97
C ASN A 608 0.35 14.57 1.86
N LEU A 609 0.65 13.49 2.60
CA LEU A 609 -0.25 12.81 3.53
C LEU A 609 0.12 13.09 5.00
N THR A 610 -0.92 13.19 5.83
CA THR A 610 -0.82 13.57 7.25
C THR A 610 -0.10 12.52 8.08
N ILE A 611 0.72 12.98 9.02
CA ILE A 611 1.36 12.15 10.05
C ILE A 611 0.66 12.27 11.42
N HIS A 612 -0.44 13.02 11.49
CA HIS A 612 -1.18 13.23 12.73
C HIS A 612 -2.32 12.21 12.94
N ALA A 613 -2.67 11.45 11.90
CA ALA A 613 -3.71 10.44 11.94
C ALA A 613 -3.40 9.27 10.98
N GLU A 614 -3.93 8.08 11.28
CA GLU A 614 -3.70 6.83 10.53
C GLU A 614 -4.69 6.65 9.34
N ASN A 615 -5.19 7.75 8.79
CA ASN A 615 -6.31 7.75 7.84
C ASN A 615 -5.95 8.13 6.39
N PHE A 616 -4.66 8.31 6.06
CA PHE A 616 -4.21 8.80 4.75
C PHE A 616 -4.84 10.14 4.35
N GLY A 617 -5.20 10.99 5.33
CA GLY A 617 -5.68 12.34 5.07
C GLY A 617 -4.59 13.26 4.52
N LEU A 618 -4.99 14.41 3.97
CA LEU A 618 -4.07 15.41 3.45
C LEU A 618 -3.18 15.99 4.56
N ALA A 619 -1.90 16.19 4.27
CA ALA A 619 -1.00 16.97 5.11
C ALA A 619 -1.28 18.46 4.93
N TRP A 620 -1.27 19.20 6.05
CA TRP A 620 -1.52 20.64 6.08
C TRP A 620 -0.53 21.35 7.02
N PRO A 621 0.54 21.99 6.51
CA PRO A 621 0.99 21.99 5.12
C PRO A 621 1.61 20.64 4.71
N PRO A 622 1.79 20.38 3.40
CA PRO A 622 2.54 19.23 2.92
C PRO A 622 3.98 19.24 3.41
N ARG A 623 4.56 18.06 3.62
CA ARG A 623 5.90 17.87 4.20
C ARG A 623 7.02 17.92 3.15
N VAL A 624 6.77 18.53 2.00
CA VAL A 624 7.69 18.57 0.85
C VAL A 624 8.70 19.74 0.93
N PRO A 625 9.94 19.56 0.43
CA PRO A 625 10.99 20.58 0.54
C PRO A 625 10.68 21.91 -0.18
N TRP A 626 10.02 21.89 -1.34
CA TRP A 626 9.78 23.10 -2.16
C TRP A 626 8.72 24.06 -1.59
N ILE A 627 7.95 23.64 -0.58
CA ILE A 627 7.04 24.53 0.16
C ILE A 627 7.78 25.25 1.29
N ARG A 628 8.90 24.72 1.80
CA ARG A 628 9.64 25.30 2.94
C ARG A 628 10.41 26.60 2.61
N GLY A 629 10.31 27.10 1.38
CA GLY A 629 10.85 28.40 0.96
C GLY A 629 9.82 29.55 0.94
N ALA A 630 8.53 29.25 1.06
CA ALA A 630 7.51 30.28 1.29
C ALA A 630 7.40 30.48 2.80
N ALA A 631 7.67 31.69 3.28
CA ALA A 631 7.57 32.06 4.69
C ALA A 631 6.26 31.51 5.28
N GLN A 632 6.36 30.76 6.38
CA GLN A 632 5.21 30.47 7.23
C GLN A 632 4.62 31.83 7.64
N PRO A 633 3.31 32.07 7.50
CA PRO A 633 2.68 33.29 7.98
C PRO A 633 2.83 33.45 9.50
#